data_AF-A0A3N4N0M5-F1
#
_entry.id   AF-A0A3N4N0M5-F1
#
_cell.length_a   1.000
_cell.length_b   1.000
_cell.length_c   1.000
_cell.angle_alpha   90.00
_cell.angle_beta   90.00
_cell.angle_gamma   90.00
#
_symmetry.space_group_name_H-M   'P 1'
#
loop_
_entity.id
_entity.type
_entity.pdbx_description
1 polymer ?
#
loop_
_entity_poly.entity_id
_entity_poly.type
_entity_poly.pdbx_seq_one_letter_code
_entity_poly.pdbx_strand_id
1 'polypeptide(L)' 'NFWNQAKRRLRKFNGIPKEHFELYLKECEWRFNHSEIKVQISILKQLVKQNLF' A
#
# COMPACT_ATOMS: atom_id res chain seq x y z
N ASN A 1 7.67 -4.31 7.08
CA ASN A 1 7.00 -5.60 7.39
C ASN A 1 5.49 -5.44 7.16
N PHE A 2 4.91 -6.29 6.31
CA PHE A 2 3.48 -6.34 5.97
C PHE A 2 2.57 -6.36 7.21
N TRP A 3 2.84 -7.26 8.16
CA TRP A 3 1.96 -7.47 9.32
C TRP A 3 1.85 -6.25 10.23
N ASN A 4 2.92 -5.45 10.36
CA ASN A 4 2.88 -4.23 11.15
C ASN A 4 2.03 -3.14 10.48
N GLN A 5 2.07 -3.04 9.15
CA GLN A 5 1.23 -2.10 8.39
C GLN A 5 -0.24 -2.53 8.38
N ALA A 6 -0.50 -3.83 8.15
CA ALA A 6 -1.84 -4.41 8.23
C ALA A 6 -2.46 -4.15 9.61
N LYS A 7 -1.76 -4.50 10.70
CA LYS A 7 -2.24 -4.22 12.08
C LYS A 7 -2.58 -2.74 12.30
N ARG A 8 -1.71 -1.81 11.86
CA ARG A 8 -1.97 -0.36 12.01
C ARG A 8 -3.21 0.08 11.25
N ARG A 9 -3.44 -0.45 10.04
CA ARG A 9 -4.64 -0.15 9.26
C ARG A 9 -5.88 -0.76 9.87
N LEU A 10 -5.82 -2.01 10.33
CA LEU A 10 -6.99 -2.73 10.83
C LEU A 10 -7.45 -2.23 12.20
N ARG A 11 -6.54 -1.64 12.99
CA ARG A 11 -6.84 -1.10 14.34
C ARG A 11 -7.97 -0.05 14.36
N LYS A 12 -8.24 0.66 13.26
CA LYS A 12 -9.26 1.71 13.21
C LYS A 12 -10.70 1.20 13.09
N PHE A 13 -10.90 -0.10 12.84
CA PHE A 13 -12.22 -0.66 12.57
C PHE A 13 -12.94 -1.18 13.83
N ASN A 14 -12.33 -1.11 15.03
CA ASN A 14 -12.93 -1.55 16.30
C ASN A 14 -13.53 -2.97 16.28
N GLY A 15 -12.98 -3.86 15.45
CA GLY A 15 -13.48 -5.20 15.21
C GLY A 15 -13.95 -5.37 13.77
N ILE A 16 -13.54 -6.46 13.14
CA ILE A 16 -13.92 -6.79 11.76
C ILE A 16 -14.71 -8.10 11.83
N PRO A 17 -15.94 -8.17 11.30
CA PRO A 17 -16.68 -9.43 11.21
C PRO A 17 -15.85 -10.49 10.50
N LYS A 18 -15.88 -11.72 11.01
CA LYS A 18 -15.04 -12.81 10.49
C LYS A 18 -15.30 -13.07 9.00
N GLU A 19 -16.55 -12.94 8.55
CA GLU A 19 -16.92 -13.10 7.15
C GLU A 19 -16.19 -12.12 6.21
N HIS A 20 -15.87 -10.92 6.69
CA HIS A 20 -15.25 -9.87 5.87
C HIS A 20 -13.73 -9.78 6.06
N PHE A 21 -13.16 -10.43 7.07
CA PHE A 21 -11.75 -10.27 7.44
C PHE A 21 -10.78 -10.56 6.28
N GLU A 22 -11.09 -11.56 5.44
CA GLU A 22 -10.30 -11.89 4.26
C GLU A 22 -10.21 -10.74 3.26
N LEU A 23 -11.34 -10.04 3.00
CA LEU A 23 -11.37 -8.90 2.08
C LEU A 23 -10.48 -7.75 2.59
N TYR A 24 -10.50 -7.48 3.89
CA TYR A 24 -9.64 -6.47 4.50
C TYR A 24 -8.15 -6.84 4.44
N LEU A 25 -7.82 -8.13 4.56
CA LEU A 25 -6.46 -8.62 4.36
C LEU A 25 -6.02 -8.47 2.90
N LYS A 26 -6.89 -8.80 1.94
CA LYS A 26 -6.63 -8.60 0.51
C LYS A 26 -6.43 -7.13 0.15
N GLU A 27 -7.21 -6.23 0.75
CA GLU A 27 -7.00 -4.80 0.61
C GLU A 27 -5.63 -4.37 1.18
N CYS A 28 -5.24 -4.88 2.35
CA CYS A 28 -3.93 -4.60 2.94
C CYS A 28 -2.79 -5.12 2.07
N GLU A 29 -2.93 -6.31 1.47
CA GLU A 29 -1.97 -6.90 0.53
C GLU A 29 -1.82 -6.04 -0.71
N TRP A 30 -2.92 -5.67 -1.35
CA TRP A 30 -2.91 -4.80 -2.52
C TRP A 30 -2.22 -3.47 -2.23
N ARG A 31 -2.56 -2.84 -1.09
CA ARG A 31 -1.94 -1.57 -0.69
C ARG A 31 -0.48 -1.72 -0.33
N PHE A 32 -0.07 -2.80 0.33
CA PHE A 32 1.34 -3.03 0.65
C PHE A 32 2.17 -3.10 -0.64
N ASN A 33 1.70 -3.88 -1.62
CA ASN A 33 2.38 -4.06 -2.91
C ASN A 33 2.33 -2.83 -3.83
N HIS A 34 1.32 -1.97 -3.70
CA HIS A 34 1.11 -0.80 -4.58
C HIS A 34 1.20 0.56 -3.86
N SER A 35 1.73 0.61 -2.62
CA SER A 35 1.72 1.82 -1.78
C SER A 35 2.65 2.93 -2.26
N GLU A 36 3.65 2.60 -3.07
CA GLU A 36 4.76 3.50 -3.36
C GLU A 36 4.57 4.30 -4.66
N ILE A 37 3.34 4.72 -4.95
CA ILE A 37 3.04 5.61 -6.09
C ILE A 37 3.92 6.86 -6.06
N LYS A 38 4.24 7.41 -4.88
CA LYS A 38 5.14 8.56 -4.76
C LYS A 38 6.58 8.25 -5.18
N VAL A 39 7.08 7.07 -4.85
CA VAL A 39 8.43 6.62 -5.24
C VAL A 39 8.45 6.34 -6.74
N GLN A 40 7.43 5.68 -7.28
CA GLN A 40 7.26 5.46 -8.71
C GLN A 40 7.22 6.77 -9.49
N ILE A 41 6.44 7.77 -9.03
CA ILE A 41 6.40 9.10 -9.63
C ILE A 41 7.76 9.78 -9.55
N SER A 42 8.48 9.66 -8.44
CA SER A 42 9.83 10.23 -8.31
C SER A 42 10.81 9.61 -9.30
N ILE A 43 10.78 8.28 -9.45
CA ILE A 43 11.61 7.55 -10.43
C ILE A 43 11.26 7.99 -11.85
N LEU A 44 9.98 8.06 -12.20
CA LEU A 44 9.52 8.53 -13.51
C LEU A 44 9.99 9.96 -13.82
N LYS A 45 9.89 10.88 -12.84
CA LYS A 45 10.40 12.25 -13.00
C LYS A 45 11.91 12.29 -13.23
N GLN A 46 12.66 11.43 -12.54
CA GLN A 46 14.12 11.34 -12.70
C GLN A 46 14.50 10.80 -14.08
N LEU A 47 13.80 9.76 -14.57
CA LEU A 47 14.02 9.19 -15.90
C LEU A 47 13.69 10.20 -17.01
N VAL A 48 12.58 10.92 -16.91
CA VAL A 48 12.24 11.99 -17.85
C VAL A 48 13.30 13.09 -17.86
N LYS A 49 13.78 13.49 -16.68
CA LYS A 49 14.87 14.48 -16.58
C LYS A 49 16.15 13.98 -17.24
N GLN A 50 16.52 12.71 -17.09
CA GLN A 50 17.71 12.13 -17.70
C GLN A 50 17.62 12.01 -19.23
N ASN A 51 16.44 11.76 -19.79
CA ASN A 51 16.24 11.67 -21.24
C ASN A 51 16.10 13.03 -21.94
N LEU A 52 15.95 14.13 -21.19
CA LEU A 52 15.82 15.49 -21.72
C LEU A 52 17.15 16.25 -21.78
N PHE A 53 18.25 15.65 -21.32
CA PHE A 53 19.61 16.19 -21.38
C PHE A 53 20.55 15.24 -22.11
#